data_AF-A0A1E3P5N5-F1
#
_entry.id   AF-A0A1E3P5N5-F1
#
_cell.length_a   1.000
_cell.length_b   1.000
_cell.length_c   1.000
_cell.angle_alpha   90.00
_cell.angle_beta   90.00
_cell.angle_gamma   90.00
#
_symmetry.space_group_name_H-M   'P 1'
#
loop_
_entity.id
_entity.type
_entity.pdbx_description
1 polymer ?
#
loop_
_entity_poly.entity_id
_entity_poly.type
_entity_poly.pdbx_seq_one_letter_code
_entity_poly.pdbx_strand_id
1 'polypeptide(L)'
;MDKNELDPKVCKILDSNIQLQHHYDFLLNKKRIADKALKEFITRVENDYADEITKISEQKTDPTSIVDYTQAMDFIRNVTLKNASKLEEIQKYITQQQELEKVWEYTHHRLINDSKTDDDTLNAFYNECMRQLEEFSKKCHQKFHALEIPLFCLKKELQYKNLSKDRRNLIAFIQDEAMKK
;
A
#
# COMPACT_ATOMS: atom_id res chain seq x y z
N MET A 1 4.44 -18.62 -19.48
CA MET A 1 4.34 -19.87 -18.71
C MET A 1 3.90 -20.93 -19.67
N ASP A 2 4.83 -21.82 -19.96
CA ASP A 2 4.58 -23.00 -20.79
C ASP A 2 3.89 -24.05 -19.90
N LYS A 3 3.02 -24.92 -20.44
CA LYS A 3 2.34 -25.98 -19.65
C LYS A 3 3.34 -26.88 -18.90
N ASN A 4 4.60 -26.89 -19.35
CA ASN A 4 5.72 -27.62 -18.79
C ASN A 4 6.22 -27.09 -17.42
N GLU A 5 5.74 -25.94 -16.95
CA GLU A 5 6.11 -25.35 -15.65
C GLU A 5 5.11 -25.69 -14.53
N LEU A 6 4.00 -26.36 -14.86
CA LEU A 6 2.98 -26.75 -13.87
C LEU A 6 3.31 -28.07 -13.20
N ASP A 7 2.85 -28.22 -11.96
CA ASP A 7 2.93 -29.50 -11.25
C ASP A 7 2.24 -30.61 -12.08
N PRO A 8 2.87 -31.80 -12.26
CA PRO A 8 2.33 -32.89 -13.07
C PRO A 8 0.92 -33.33 -12.67
N LYS A 9 0.51 -33.17 -11.41
CA LYS A 9 -0.85 -33.45 -10.94
C LYS A 9 -1.86 -32.45 -11.48
N VAL A 10 -1.47 -31.18 -11.61
CA VAL A 10 -2.31 -30.12 -12.18
C VAL A 10 -2.50 -30.34 -13.69
N CYS A 11 -1.44 -30.74 -14.40
CA CYS A 11 -1.53 -31.12 -15.81
C CYS A 11 -2.53 -32.26 -16.02
N LYS A 12 -2.46 -33.33 -15.21
CA LYS A 12 -3.43 -34.45 -15.28
C LYS A 12 -4.87 -34.02 -15.07
N ILE A 13 -5.14 -33.07 -14.17
CA ILE A 13 -6.49 -32.55 -13.90
C ILE A 13 -7.00 -31.71 -15.08
N LEU A 14 -6.14 -30.87 -15.67
CA LEU A 14 -6.48 -30.06 -16.83
C LEU A 14 -6.72 -30.92 -18.08
N ASP A 15 -5.94 -31.98 -18.27
CA ASP A 15 -6.06 -32.89 -19.42
C ASP A 15 -7.32 -33.78 -19.34
N SER A 16 -7.87 -33.99 -18.12
CA SER A 16 -9.07 -34.80 -17.90
C SER A 16 -10.36 -33.98 -17.79
N ASN A 17 -10.28 -32.64 -17.78
CA ASN A 17 -11.44 -31.76 -17.72
C ASN A 17 -11.31 -30.57 -18.70
N ILE A 18 -11.90 -30.75 -19.88
CA ILE A 18 -11.91 -29.77 -20.99
C ILE A 18 -12.44 -28.40 -20.56
N GLN A 19 -13.47 -28.33 -19.72
CA GLN A 19 -14.01 -27.04 -19.26
C GLN A 19 -13.00 -26.30 -18.35
N LEU A 20 -12.32 -27.04 -17.49
CA LEU A 20 -11.28 -26.51 -16.61
C LEU A 20 -10.07 -26.04 -17.43
N GLN A 21 -9.71 -26.77 -18.48
CA GLN A 21 -8.66 -26.39 -19.43
C GLN A 21 -8.99 -25.08 -20.15
N HIS A 22 -10.20 -24.95 -20.70
CA HIS A 22 -10.63 -23.71 -21.35
C HIS A 22 -10.63 -22.52 -20.38
N HIS A 23 -11.05 -22.73 -19.13
CA HIS A 23 -11.01 -21.70 -18.10
C HIS A 23 -9.56 -21.30 -17.76
N TYR A 24 -8.66 -22.27 -17.64
CA TYR A 24 -7.25 -22.04 -17.40
C TYR A 24 -6.58 -21.25 -18.54
N ASP A 25 -6.84 -21.63 -19.79
CA ASP A 25 -6.33 -20.92 -20.97
C ASP A 25 -6.87 -19.47 -21.06
N PHE A 26 -8.13 -19.26 -20.67
CA PHE A 26 -8.72 -17.92 -20.55
C PHE A 26 -7.99 -17.07 -19.50
N LEU A 27 -7.73 -17.62 -18.32
CA LEU A 27 -6.99 -16.93 -17.25
C LEU A 27 -5.56 -16.60 -17.66
N LEU A 28 -4.87 -17.51 -18.36
CA LEU A 28 -3.53 -17.26 -18.90
C LEU A 28 -3.53 -16.12 -19.92
N ASN A 29 -4.53 -16.08 -20.81
CA ASN A 29 -4.63 -14.99 -21.78
C ASN A 29 -4.91 -13.64 -21.09
N LYS A 30 -5.76 -13.61 -20.05
CA LYS A 30 -6.00 -12.42 -19.23
C LYS A 30 -4.74 -11.95 -18.52
N LYS A 31 -3.97 -12.87 -17.93
CA LYS A 31 -2.66 -12.57 -17.33
C LYS A 31 -1.70 -11.98 -18.36
N ARG A 32 -1.59 -12.59 -19.55
CA ARG A 32 -0.70 -12.09 -20.63
C ARG A 32 -1.07 -10.67 -21.09
N ILE A 33 -2.36 -10.37 -21.18
CA ILE A 33 -2.84 -9.02 -21.51
C ILE A 33 -2.47 -8.04 -20.38
N ALA A 34 -2.64 -8.43 -19.12
CA ALA A 34 -2.27 -7.61 -17.97
C ALA A 34 -0.75 -7.36 -17.91
N ASP A 35 0.07 -8.38 -18.13
CA ASP A 35 1.53 -8.27 -18.16
C ASP A 35 2.00 -7.36 -19.30
N LYS A 36 1.35 -7.42 -20.47
CA LYS A 36 1.63 -6.52 -21.59
C LYS A 36 1.26 -5.07 -21.25
N ALA A 37 0.08 -4.84 -20.69
CA ALA A 37 -0.36 -3.52 -20.26
C ALA A 37 0.54 -2.93 -19.16
N LEU A 38 1.00 -3.77 -18.22
CA LEU A 38 1.95 -3.39 -17.18
C LEU A 38 3.30 -2.99 -17.78
N LYS A 39 3.81 -3.75 -18.76
CA LYS A 39 5.06 -3.42 -19.46
C LYS A 39 4.95 -2.12 -20.26
N GLU A 40 3.84 -1.91 -20.96
CA GLU A 40 3.56 -0.65 -21.69
C GLU A 40 3.43 0.54 -20.73
N PHE A 41 2.84 0.34 -19.55
CA PHE A 41 2.77 1.34 -18.49
C PHE A 41 4.17 1.69 -17.93
N ILE A 42 5.00 0.68 -17.61
CA ILE A 42 6.37 0.88 -17.13
C ILE A 42 7.19 1.64 -18.18
N THR A 43 7.13 1.25 -19.46
CA THR A 43 7.85 1.95 -20.52
C THR A 43 7.35 3.39 -20.73
N ARG A 44 6.05 3.66 -20.56
CA ARG A 44 5.51 5.02 -20.60
C ARG A 44 6.03 5.85 -19.42
N VAL A 45 6.03 5.29 -18.21
CA VAL A 45 6.62 5.94 -17.03
C VAL A 45 8.12 6.19 -17.24
N GLU A 46 8.88 5.25 -17.79
CA GLU A 46 10.31 5.46 -18.04
C GLU A 46 10.59 6.55 -19.08
N ASN A 47 9.74 6.65 -20.12
CA ASN A 47 9.87 7.69 -21.16
C ASN A 47 9.38 9.06 -20.68
N ASP A 48 8.28 9.13 -19.92
CA ASP A 48 7.76 10.38 -19.35
C ASP A 48 8.72 10.96 -18.29
N TYR A 49 9.53 10.10 -17.65
CA TYR A 49 10.54 10.51 -16.65
C TYR A 49 11.92 10.81 -17.25
N ALA A 50 12.17 10.46 -18.52
CA ALA A 50 13.44 10.79 -19.19
C ALA A 50 13.53 12.28 -19.58
N ASP A 51 12.38 12.94 -19.80
CA ASP A 51 12.31 14.35 -20.21
C ASP A 51 12.16 15.35 -19.04
N GLU A 52 11.93 14.88 -17.80
CA GLU A 52 11.78 15.76 -16.62
C GLU A 52 12.99 15.78 -15.66
N ILE A 53 14.12 15.16 -16.03
CA ILE A 53 15.38 15.35 -15.29
C ILE A 53 16.16 16.52 -15.91
N THR A 54 15.55 17.71 -15.92
CA THR A 54 16.32 18.95 -16.00
C THR A 54 15.71 20.00 -15.07
N LYS A 55 16.37 20.21 -13.93
CA LYS A 55 16.20 21.30 -12.95
C LYS A 55 14.88 21.31 -12.14
N ILE A 56 14.87 20.54 -11.06
CA ILE A 56 14.32 21.08 -9.79
C ILE A 56 15.52 21.43 -8.92
N SER A 57 15.96 22.68 -9.10
CA SER A 57 16.89 23.34 -8.19
C SER A 57 16.24 23.48 -6.82
N GLU A 58 17.08 23.60 -5.80
CA GLU A 58 16.87 23.77 -4.35
C GLU A 58 15.84 24.86 -3.93
N GLN A 59 14.61 24.81 -4.42
CA GLN A 59 13.49 25.50 -3.78
C GLN A 59 13.04 24.62 -2.61
N LYS A 60 13.28 25.12 -1.40
CA LYS A 60 12.63 24.64 -0.18
C LYS A 60 11.12 24.87 -0.31
N THR A 61 10.42 23.98 -1.01
CA THR A 61 8.96 23.98 -1.05
C THR A 61 8.48 23.67 0.36
N ASP A 62 7.79 24.62 0.98
CA ASP A 62 7.19 24.46 2.31
C ASP A 62 6.09 23.37 2.23
N PRO A 63 6.26 22.21 2.90
CA PRO A 63 5.30 21.11 2.80
C PRO A 63 3.92 21.45 3.37
N THR A 64 3.83 22.49 4.21
CA THR A 64 2.55 22.96 4.77
C THR A 64 1.68 23.69 3.75
N SER A 65 2.26 24.06 2.60
CA SER A 65 1.58 24.78 1.50
C SER A 65 1.12 23.87 0.35
N ILE A 66 1.51 22.60 0.36
CA ILE A 66 1.19 21.65 -0.71
C ILE A 66 -0.22 21.10 -0.53
N VAL A 67 -1.17 21.64 -1.30
CA VAL A 67 -2.61 21.28 -1.24
C VAL A 67 -3.02 20.19 -2.22
N ASP A 68 -2.20 19.94 -3.24
CA ASP A 68 -2.50 18.96 -4.29
C ASP A 68 -1.90 17.57 -3.96
N TYR A 69 -2.67 16.53 -4.22
CA TYR A 69 -2.27 15.15 -3.94
C TYR A 69 -1.07 14.70 -4.79
N THR A 70 -1.00 15.11 -6.06
CA THR A 70 0.10 14.75 -6.97
C THR A 70 1.39 15.40 -6.52
N GLN A 71 1.33 16.70 -6.20
CA GLN A 71 2.47 17.43 -5.65
C GLN A 71 2.94 16.84 -4.31
N ALA A 72 2.01 16.36 -3.47
CA ALA A 72 2.36 15.67 -2.23
C ALA A 72 3.11 14.36 -2.50
N MET A 73 2.68 13.55 -3.47
CA MET A 73 3.40 12.34 -3.88
C MET A 73 4.81 12.65 -4.39
N ASP A 74 4.94 13.66 -5.24
CA ASP A 74 6.24 14.06 -5.79
C ASP A 74 7.20 14.54 -4.70
N PHE A 75 6.69 15.31 -3.74
CA PHE A 75 7.46 15.74 -2.56
C PHE A 75 7.88 14.54 -1.71
N ILE A 76 6.99 13.57 -1.48
CA ILE A 76 7.33 12.34 -0.75
C ILE A 76 8.46 11.60 -1.46
N ARG A 77 8.36 11.36 -2.76
CA ARG A 77 9.34 10.59 -3.54
C ARG A 77 10.69 11.30 -3.63
N ASN A 78 10.67 12.62 -3.83
CA ASN A 78 11.87 13.38 -4.15
C ASN A 78 12.55 14.01 -2.92
N VAL A 79 11.83 14.22 -1.83
CA VAL A 79 12.35 14.87 -0.62
C VAL A 79 12.28 13.95 0.58
N THR A 80 11.08 13.47 0.93
CA THR A 80 10.88 12.75 2.20
C THR A 80 11.57 11.39 2.21
N LEU A 81 11.34 10.55 1.20
CA LEU A 81 11.91 9.20 1.09
C LEU A 81 13.36 9.21 0.56
N LYS A 82 13.94 10.38 0.28
CA LYS A 82 15.38 10.53 0.05
C LYS A 82 16.14 10.93 1.32
N ASN A 83 15.43 11.40 2.35
CA ASN A 83 16.00 11.66 3.65
C ASN A 83 16.02 10.35 4.47
N ALA A 84 17.24 9.83 4.74
CA ALA A 84 17.41 8.55 5.42
C ALA A 84 16.74 8.49 6.81
N SER A 85 16.82 9.57 7.59
CA SER A 85 16.21 9.61 8.93
C SER A 85 14.68 9.59 8.86
N LYS A 86 14.08 10.34 7.93
CA LYS A 86 12.61 10.33 7.74
C LYS A 86 12.15 8.97 7.19
N LEU A 87 12.91 8.36 6.27
CA LEU A 87 12.62 7.04 5.73
C LEU A 87 12.66 5.96 6.81
N GLU A 88 13.70 5.93 7.65
CA GLU A 88 13.85 4.98 8.74
C GLU A 88 12.68 5.09 9.74
N GLU A 89 12.29 6.31 10.11
CA GLU A 89 11.10 6.50 10.97
C GLU A 89 9.83 5.97 10.30
N ILE A 90 9.60 6.26 9.02
CA ILE A 90 8.43 5.78 8.27
C ILE A 90 8.41 4.24 8.24
N GLN A 91 9.53 3.61 7.88
CA GLN A 91 9.66 2.16 7.81
C GLN A 91 9.37 1.51 9.18
N LYS A 92 9.86 2.10 10.27
CA LYS A 92 9.56 1.62 11.63
C LYS A 92 8.05 1.58 11.91
N TYR A 93 7.28 2.59 11.50
CA TYR A 93 5.83 2.57 11.69
C TYR A 93 5.13 1.57 10.78
N ILE A 94 5.60 1.39 9.54
CA ILE A 94 5.08 0.36 8.64
C ILE A 94 5.29 -1.03 9.24
N THR A 95 6.49 -1.31 9.77
CA THR A 95 6.78 -2.57 10.45
C THR A 95 5.89 -2.78 11.68
N GLN A 96 5.70 -1.75 12.52
CA GLN A 96 4.79 -1.84 13.67
C GLN A 96 3.34 -2.14 13.25
N GLN A 97 2.87 -1.56 12.15
CA GLN A 97 1.56 -1.87 11.60
C GLN A 97 1.45 -3.33 11.17
N GLN A 98 2.43 -3.81 10.40
CA GLN A 98 2.46 -5.20 9.91
C GLN A 98 2.55 -6.21 11.05
N GLU A 99 3.28 -5.88 12.14
CA GLU A 99 3.34 -6.72 13.34
C GLU A 99 1.98 -6.80 14.04
N LEU A 100 1.27 -5.68 14.19
CA LEU A 100 -0.08 -5.65 14.76
C LEU A 100 -1.05 -6.47 13.91
N GLU A 101 -1.02 -6.31 12.58
CA GLU A 101 -1.84 -7.07 11.64
C GLU A 101 -1.61 -8.58 11.78
N LYS A 102 -0.35 -9.02 11.87
CA LYS A 102 -0.01 -10.44 12.10
C LYS A 102 -0.55 -10.96 13.43
N VAL A 103 -0.44 -10.17 14.51
CA VAL A 103 -0.97 -10.56 15.83
C VAL A 103 -2.49 -10.69 15.78
N TRP A 104 -3.18 -9.76 15.12
CA TRP A 104 -4.63 -9.83 14.96
C TRP A 104 -5.05 -11.02 14.11
N GLU A 105 -4.40 -11.26 12.97
CA GLU A 105 -4.69 -12.41 12.10
C GLU A 105 -4.48 -13.74 12.85
N TYR A 106 -3.36 -13.89 13.55
CA TYR A 106 -3.08 -15.07 14.37
C TYR A 106 -4.15 -15.26 15.47
N THR A 107 -4.50 -14.19 16.18
CA THR A 107 -5.46 -14.24 17.28
C THR A 107 -6.87 -14.55 16.78
N HIS A 108 -7.28 -13.94 15.67
CA HIS A 108 -8.54 -14.19 14.99
C HIS A 108 -8.66 -15.65 14.56
N HIS A 109 -7.63 -16.20 13.89
CA HIS A 109 -7.62 -17.61 13.50
C HIS A 109 -7.69 -18.55 14.70
N ARG A 110 -6.99 -18.23 15.80
CA ARG A 110 -7.05 -19.03 17.02
C ARG A 110 -8.45 -19.00 17.64
N LEU A 111 -9.09 -17.84 17.71
CA LEU A 111 -10.43 -17.67 18.29
C LEU A 111 -11.50 -18.40 17.48
N ILE A 112 -11.49 -18.30 16.15
CA ILE A 112 -12.47 -18.99 15.29
C ILE A 112 -12.32 -20.52 15.34
N ASN A 113 -11.09 -21.02 15.46
CA ASN A 113 -10.83 -22.46 15.49
C ASN A 113 -11.01 -23.08 16.89
N ASP A 114 -11.17 -22.27 17.94
CA ASP A 114 -11.44 -22.77 19.28
C ASP A 114 -12.94 -23.01 19.47
N SER A 115 -13.31 -24.28 19.60
CA SER A 115 -14.68 -24.77 19.86
C SER A 115 -15.36 -24.18 21.12
N LYS A 116 -14.60 -23.50 21.98
CA LYS A 116 -15.10 -22.87 23.22
C LYS A 116 -15.25 -21.34 23.11
N THR A 117 -14.84 -20.73 22.00
CA THR A 117 -15.02 -19.29 21.81
C THR A 117 -16.50 -19.01 21.58
N ASP A 118 -17.08 -18.16 22.42
CA ASP A 118 -18.41 -17.61 22.21
C ASP A 118 -18.36 -16.30 21.40
N ASP A 119 -19.53 -15.91 20.88
CA ASP A 119 -19.67 -14.69 20.09
C ASP A 119 -19.28 -13.42 20.87
N ASP A 120 -19.47 -13.41 22.19
CA ASP A 120 -19.12 -12.29 23.06
C ASP A 120 -17.60 -12.09 23.17
N THR A 121 -16.84 -13.18 23.29
CA THR A 121 -15.37 -13.15 23.28
C THR A 121 -14.84 -12.66 21.94
N LEU A 122 -15.45 -13.09 20.83
CA LEU A 122 -15.07 -12.67 19.49
C LEU A 122 -15.40 -11.18 19.28
N ASN A 123 -16.57 -10.71 19.74
CA ASN A 123 -16.95 -9.31 19.70
C ASN A 123 -16.04 -8.43 20.55
N ALA A 124 -15.66 -8.88 21.76
CA ALA A 124 -14.71 -8.17 22.62
C ALA A 124 -13.33 -8.02 21.94
N PHE A 125 -12.86 -9.07 21.25
CA PHE A 125 -11.64 -9.02 20.46
C PHE A 125 -11.72 -7.99 19.33
N TYR A 126 -12.79 -7.98 18.53
CA TYR A 126 -12.92 -6.99 17.45
C TYR A 126 -13.02 -5.56 17.96
N ASN A 127 -13.73 -5.32 19.06
CA ASN A 127 -13.79 -4.00 19.70
C ASN A 127 -12.40 -3.52 20.13
N GLU A 128 -11.57 -4.43 20.67
CA GLU A 128 -10.19 -4.12 21.04
C GLU A 128 -9.31 -3.85 19.81
N CYS A 129 -9.45 -4.62 18.72
CA CYS A 129 -8.77 -4.34 17.45
C CYS A 129 -9.12 -2.95 16.91
N MET A 130 -10.41 -2.59 16.93
CA MET A 130 -10.86 -1.26 16.48
C MET A 130 -10.27 -0.14 17.35
N ARG A 131 -10.26 -0.32 18.68
CA ARG A 131 -9.64 0.64 19.60
C ARG A 131 -8.15 0.84 19.32
N GLN A 132 -7.41 -0.26 19.12
CA GLN A 132 -5.98 -0.20 18.79
C GLN A 132 -5.72 0.44 17.43
N LEU A 133 -6.55 0.16 16.41
CA LEU A 133 -6.49 0.80 15.09
C LEU A 133 -6.68 2.31 15.18
N GLU A 134 -7.65 2.77 15.97
CA GLU A 134 -7.89 4.21 16.17
C GLU A 134 -6.70 4.89 16.86
N GLU A 135 -6.15 4.27 17.90
CA GLU A 135 -4.96 4.78 18.59
C GLU A 135 -3.74 4.84 17.67
N PHE A 136 -3.53 3.78 16.89
CA PHE A 136 -2.46 3.72 15.90
C PHE A 136 -2.62 4.80 14.83
N SER A 137 -3.84 4.96 14.29
CA SER A 137 -4.15 5.99 13.29
C SER A 137 -3.86 7.40 13.80
N LYS A 138 -4.23 7.70 15.05
CA LYS A 138 -3.93 8.98 15.71
C LYS A 138 -2.42 9.21 15.84
N LYS A 139 -1.68 8.19 16.29
CA LYS A 139 -0.20 8.24 16.41
C LYS A 139 0.46 8.50 15.05
N CYS A 140 0.03 7.76 14.01
CA CYS A 140 0.54 7.95 12.64
C CYS A 140 0.26 9.35 12.12
N HIS A 141 -0.94 9.90 12.33
CA HIS A 141 -1.26 11.29 11.95
C HIS A 141 -0.33 12.31 12.62
N GLN A 142 -0.11 12.20 13.93
CA GLN A 142 0.79 13.08 14.68
C GLN A 142 2.23 12.98 14.17
N LYS A 143 2.67 11.76 13.84
CA LYS A 143 4.03 11.52 13.34
C LYS A 143 4.22 12.02 11.92
N PHE A 144 3.26 11.81 11.03
CA PHE A 144 3.31 12.35 9.68
C PHE A 144 3.26 13.88 9.69
N HIS A 145 2.54 14.49 10.62
CA HIS A 145 2.63 15.94 10.85
C HIS A 145 4.04 16.35 11.29
N ALA A 146 4.64 15.66 12.28
CA ALA A 146 5.98 15.98 12.79
C ALA A 146 7.10 15.77 11.74
N LEU A 147 6.93 14.79 10.85
CA LEU A 147 7.80 14.52 9.71
C LEU A 147 7.63 15.52 8.57
N GLU A 148 6.71 16.49 8.71
CA GLU A 148 6.37 17.48 7.70
C GLU A 148 5.92 16.82 6.39
N ILE A 149 5.16 15.74 6.50
CA ILE A 149 4.56 15.10 5.32
C ILE A 149 3.42 16.01 4.83
N PRO A 150 3.42 16.37 3.52
CA PRO A 150 2.35 17.15 2.92
C PRO A 150 0.96 16.58 3.19
N LEU A 151 -0.06 17.42 3.16
CA LEU A 151 -1.45 17.10 3.55
C LEU A 151 -1.64 16.82 5.05
N PHE A 152 -0.66 16.24 5.77
CA PHE A 152 -0.72 16.00 7.21
C PHE A 152 -0.33 17.23 8.04
N CYS A 153 0.66 17.99 7.56
CA CYS A 153 1.09 19.27 8.15
C CYS A 153 0.45 20.51 7.51
N LEU A 154 -0.63 20.32 6.73
CA LEU A 154 -1.30 21.41 6.01
C LEU A 154 -1.87 22.47 6.96
N LYS A 155 -1.69 23.75 6.63
CA LYS A 155 -2.29 24.84 7.40
C LYS A 155 -3.82 24.76 7.39
N LYS A 156 -4.45 25.21 8.48
CA LYS A 156 -5.91 25.06 8.68
C LYS A 156 -6.72 25.76 7.59
N GLU A 157 -6.24 26.91 7.15
CA GLU A 157 -6.82 27.75 6.10
C GLU A 157 -6.73 27.13 4.69
N LEU A 158 -5.86 26.14 4.49
CA LEU A 158 -5.67 25.44 3.21
C LEU A 158 -6.44 24.12 3.14
N GLN A 159 -7.15 23.73 4.21
CA GLN A 159 -7.91 22.47 4.24
C GLN A 159 -9.05 22.49 3.23
N TYR A 160 -9.23 21.36 2.54
CA TYR A 160 -10.22 21.21 1.47
C TYR A 160 -11.07 19.94 1.66
N LYS A 161 -12.22 19.89 1.00
CA LYS A 161 -13.28 18.86 1.22
C LYS A 161 -12.80 17.41 1.10
N ASN A 162 -11.79 17.13 0.26
CA ASN A 162 -11.29 15.78 -0.01
C ASN A 162 -10.00 15.41 0.75
N LEU A 163 -9.51 16.29 1.64
CA LEU A 163 -8.24 16.11 2.34
C LEU A 163 -8.14 14.77 3.08
N SER A 164 -9.20 14.33 3.74
CA SER A 164 -9.22 13.04 4.44
C SER A 164 -9.09 11.83 3.51
N LYS A 165 -9.61 11.93 2.27
CA LYS A 165 -9.46 10.89 1.25
C LYS A 165 -8.02 10.90 0.73
N ASP A 166 -7.50 12.07 0.41
CA ASP A 166 -6.15 12.19 -0.17
C ASP A 166 -5.05 11.84 0.84
N ARG A 167 -5.24 12.16 2.12
CA ARG A 167 -4.39 11.65 3.20
C ARG A 167 -4.33 10.13 3.20
N ARG A 168 -5.49 9.43 3.14
CA ARG A 168 -5.53 7.96 3.11
C ARG A 168 -4.80 7.40 1.89
N ASN A 169 -5.02 7.98 0.73
CA ASN A 169 -4.31 7.59 -0.50
C ASN A 169 -2.81 7.82 -0.35
N LEU A 170 -2.40 8.92 0.29
CA LEU A 170 -0.99 9.25 0.50
C LEU A 170 -0.32 8.26 1.47
N ILE A 171 -1.03 7.79 2.50
CA ILE A 171 -0.53 6.71 3.37
C ILE A 171 -0.23 5.45 2.56
N ALA A 172 -1.19 5.00 1.73
CA ALA A 172 -1.00 3.83 0.89
C ALA A 172 0.20 4.00 -0.06
N PHE A 173 0.32 5.17 -0.68
CA PHE A 173 1.47 5.51 -1.52
C PHE A 173 2.81 5.46 -0.75
N ILE A 174 2.87 6.06 0.45
CA ILE A 174 4.08 6.05 1.28
C ILE A 174 4.47 4.61 1.64
N GLN A 175 3.48 3.77 2.00
CA GLN A 175 3.71 2.36 2.32
C GLN A 175 4.32 1.61 1.14
N ASP A 176 3.74 1.76 -0.05
CA ASP A 176 4.22 1.09 -1.26
C ASP A 176 5.64 1.55 -1.65
N GLU A 177 5.92 2.85 -1.56
CA GLU A 177 7.22 3.39 -1.98
C GLU A 177 8.33 3.13 -0.94
N ALA A 178 8.02 3.17 0.35
CA ALA A 178 9.00 2.92 1.42
C ALA A 178 9.42 1.44 1.50
N MET A 179 8.60 0.52 1.01
CA MET A 179 8.89 -0.92 0.96
C MET A 179 9.68 -1.34 -0.29
N LYS A 180 9.81 -0.48 -1.30
CA LYS A 180 10.61 -0.74 -2.51
C LYS A 180 12.10 -0.40 -2.35
N LYS A 181 12.47 0.31 -1.29
CA LYS A 181 13.82 0.80 -1.00
C LYS A 181 14.42 0.08 0.19
#